data_AF-A0A7K0K046-F1
#
_entry.id   AF-A0A7K0K046-F1
#
_cell.length_a   1.000
_cell.length_b   1.000
_cell.length_c   1.000
_cell.angle_alpha   90.00
_cell.angle_beta   90.00
_cell.angle_gamma   90.00
#
_symmetry.space_group_name_H-M   'P 1'
#
loop_
_entity.id
_entity.type
_entity.pdbx_description
1 polymer ?
#
loop_
_entity_poly.entity_id
_entity_poly.type
_entity_poly.pdbx_seq_one_letter_code
_entity_poly.pdbx_strand_id
1 'polypeptide(L)' 'MRVARLASTEPTYCRWKNHYQGMDLPGVKRMKVLSQENAVLKRLLAEAELEKAALRELAEGNF' A
#
# COMPACT_ATOMS: atom_id res chain seq x y z
N MET A 1 43.24 -1.77 33.42
CA MET A 1 43.01 -1.47 31.99
C MET A 1 41.52 -1.22 31.79
N ARG A 2 41.12 0.00 31.40
CA ARG A 2 39.71 0.32 31.15
C ARG A 2 39.28 -0.19 29.77
N VAL A 3 38.08 -0.71 29.77
CA VAL A 3 37.36 -1.37 28.69
C VAL A 3 37.16 -0.41 27.52
N ALA A 4 37.64 -0.77 26.34
CA ALA A 4 37.28 -0.12 25.08
C ALA A 4 36.81 -1.18 24.09
N ARG A 5 35.59 -1.68 24.29
CA ARG A 5 34.96 -2.67 23.40
C ARG A 5 33.62 -2.17 22.85
N LEU A 6 33.45 -0.86 22.69
CA LEU A 6 32.21 -0.25 22.18
C LEU A 6 32.40 0.69 20.98
N ALA A 7 33.62 0.94 20.50
CA ALA A 7 33.85 1.84 19.37
C ALA A 7 33.63 1.22 17.97
N SER A 8 33.48 -0.11 17.86
CA SER A 8 33.37 -0.78 16.54
C SER A 8 31.93 -1.01 16.05
N THR A 9 30.93 -0.86 16.92
CA THR A 9 29.52 -1.17 16.63
C THR A 9 28.69 0.06 16.29
N GLU A 10 29.09 1.24 16.75
CA GLU A 10 28.43 2.53 16.47
C GLU A 10 28.40 2.91 14.99
N PRO A 11 29.50 2.76 14.21
CA PRO A 11 29.48 3.06 12.78
C PRO A 11 28.53 2.13 12.02
N THR A 12 28.44 0.87 12.45
CA THR A 12 27.58 -0.13 11.83
C THR A 12 26.12 0.15 12.17
N TYR A 13 25.77 0.33 13.44
CA TYR A 13 24.40 0.66 13.84
C TYR A 13 23.91 1.95 13.17
N CYS A 14 24.73 3.00 13.14
CA CYS A 14 24.40 4.26 12.45
C CYS A 14 24.29 4.09 10.93
N ARG A 15 25.10 3.23 10.29
CA ARG A 15 24.95 2.91 8.85
C ARG A 15 23.66 2.16 8.56
N TRP A 16 23.34 1.12 9.33
CA TRP A 16 22.08 0.37 9.16
C TRP A 16 20.90 1.29 9.40
N LYS A 17 20.91 2.04 10.50
CA LYS A 17 19.89 3.03 10.79
C LYS A 17 19.75 4.03 9.63
N ASN A 18 20.82 4.66 9.15
CA ASN A 18 20.72 5.61 8.02
C ASN A 18 20.27 4.95 6.70
N HIS A 19 20.65 3.70 6.45
CA HIS A 19 20.27 2.98 5.24
C HIS A 19 18.78 2.59 5.25
N TYR A 20 18.24 2.18 6.40
CA TYR A 20 16.87 1.68 6.54
C TYR A 20 15.87 2.72 7.09
N GLN A 21 16.31 3.77 7.79
CA GLN A 21 15.47 4.82 8.39
C GLN A 21 14.97 5.82 7.34
N GLY A 22 15.72 6.03 6.24
CA GLY A 22 15.28 6.80 5.07
C GLY A 22 14.62 5.95 3.99
N MET A 23 14.63 4.63 4.16
CA MET A 23 13.94 3.65 3.31
C MET A 23 12.45 3.61 3.67
N ASP A 24 11.83 4.79 3.77
CA ASP A 24 10.40 4.96 3.57
C ASP A 24 10.15 4.71 2.08
N LEU A 25 10.29 3.43 1.73
CA LEU A 25 10.53 2.87 0.41
C LEU A 25 9.54 3.54 -0.55
N PRO A 26 10.00 4.17 -1.64
CA PRO A 26 9.11 4.67 -2.70
C PRO A 26 8.03 3.63 -3.09
N GLY A 27 8.37 2.34 -2.97
CA GLY A 27 7.45 1.21 -3.09
C GLY A 27 6.30 1.20 -2.08
N VAL A 28 6.51 1.49 -0.80
CA VAL A 28 5.45 1.50 0.24
C VAL A 28 4.48 2.67 0.03
N LYS A 29 4.99 3.87 -0.29
CA LYS A 29 4.14 5.02 -0.65
C LYS A 29 3.30 4.73 -1.89
N ARG A 30 3.93 4.20 -2.95
CA ARG A 30 3.22 3.78 -4.17
C ARG A 30 2.21 2.66 -3.89
N MET A 31 2.55 1.69 -3.05
CA MET A 31 1.65 0.59 -2.66
C MET A 31 0.41 1.11 -1.95
N LYS A 32 0.58 2.09 -1.04
CA LYS A 32 -0.54 2.71 -0.32
C LYS A 32 -1.49 3.44 -1.27
N VAL A 33 -0.94 4.23 -2.20
CA VAL A 33 -1.73 4.94 -3.23
C VAL A 33 -2.47 3.94 -4.12
N LEU A 34 -1.78 2.93 -4.66
CA LEU A 34 -2.40 1.90 -5.49
C LEU A 34 -3.49 1.11 -4.73
N SER A 35 -3.29 0.86 -3.44
CA SER A 35 -4.29 0.18 -2.61
C SER A 35 -5.55 1.02 -2.42
N GLN A 36 -5.41 2.34 -2.26
CA GLN A 36 -6.53 3.27 -2.16
C GLN A 36 -7.28 3.39 -3.50
N GLU A 37 -6.54 3.56 -4.61
CA GLU A 37 -7.12 3.59 -5.95
C GLU A 37 -7.89 2.30 -6.26
N ASN A 38 -7.31 1.14 -5.94
CA ASN A 38 -7.96 -0.16 -6.16
C ASN A 38 -9.26 -0.31 -5.34
N ALA A 39 -9.29 0.19 -4.10
CA ALA A 39 -10.50 0.19 -3.28
C ALA A 39 -11.62 1.04 -3.91
N VAL A 40 -11.28 2.23 -4.41
CA VAL A 40 -12.23 3.11 -5.11
C VAL A 40 -12.72 2.45 -6.40
N LEU A 41 -11.81 1.90 -7.21
CA LEU A 41 -12.16 1.25 -8.48
C LEU A 41 -13.08 0.04 -8.27
N LYS A 42 -12.82 -0.79 -7.26
CA LYS A 42 -13.69 -1.94 -6.92
C LYS A 42 -15.10 -1.50 -6.55
N ARG A 43 -15.22 -0.42 -5.79
CA ARG A 43 -16.52 0.14 -5.42
C ARG A 43 -17.28 0.62 -6.66
N LEU A 44 -16.64 1.44 -7.50
CA LEU A 44 -17.27 1.96 -8.73
C LEU A 44 -17.65 0.84 -9.69
N LEU A 45 -16.82 -0.20 -9.81
CA LEU A 45 -17.14 -1.37 -10.64
C LEU A 45 -18.37 -2.13 -10.11
N ALA A 46 -18.46 -2.32 -8.79
CA ALA A 46 -19.62 -2.96 -8.19
C ALA A 46 -20.90 -2.16 -8.40
N GLU A 47 -20.84 -0.83 -8.24
CA GLU A 47 -21.96 0.08 -8.53
C GLU A 47 -22.38 0.00 -10.01
N ALA A 48 -21.43 0.04 -10.95
CA ALA A 48 -21.72 -0.05 -12.39
C ALA A 48 -22.30 -1.41 -12.81
N GLU A 49 -21.79 -2.53 -12.27
CA GLU A 49 -22.34 -3.86 -12.58
C GLU A 49 -23.74 -4.04 -11.96
N LEU A 50 -24.02 -3.43 -10.80
CA LEU A 50 -25.37 -3.41 -10.23
C LEU A 50 -26.35 -2.64 -11.14
N GLU A 51 -25.97 -1.44 -11.59
CA GLU A 51 -26.79 -0.65 -12.53
C GLU A 51 -27.06 -1.41 -13.83
N LYS A 52 -26.03 -2.06 -14.38
CA LYS A 52 -26.15 -2.88 -15.58
C LYS A 52 -27.04 -4.10 -15.38
N ALA A 53 -26.99 -4.74 -14.21
CA ALA A 53 -27.90 -5.83 -13.87
C ALA A 53 -29.36 -5.34 -13.82
N ALA A 54 -29.63 -4.23 -13.14
CA ALA A 54 -30.95 -3.64 -13.07
C ALA A 54 -31.49 -3.25 -14.47
N LEU A 55 -30.64 -2.66 -15.32
CA LEU A 55 -31.02 -2.32 -16.70
C LEU A 55 -31.33 -3.55 -17.54
N ARG A 56 -30.62 -4.68 -17.32
CA ARG A 56 -30.92 -5.95 -18.00
C ARG A 56 -32.25 -6.53 -17.53
N GLU A 57 -32.52 -6.55 -16.24
CA GLU A 57 -33.82 -7.01 -15.71
C GLU A 57 -34.98 -6.18 -16.28
N LEU A 58 -34.82 -4.86 -16.34
CA LEU A 58 -35.79 -3.96 -16.98
C LEU A 58 -35.98 -4.26 -18.47
N ALA A 59 -34.91 -4.55 -19.20
CA ALA A 59 -34.96 -4.88 -20.62
C ALA A 59 -35.57 -6.27 -20.89
N GLU A 60 -35.36 -7.23 -19.99
CA GLU A 60 -35.92 -8.58 -20.09
C GLU A 60 -37.41 -8.62 -19.74
N GLY A 61 -37.95 -7.58 -19.10
CA GLY A 61 -39.40 -7.41 -18.92
C GLY A 61 -40.03 -8.41 -17.94
N ASN A 62 -39.28 -8.91 -16.97
CA ASN A 62 -39.76 -9.88 -15.96
C ASN A 62 -40.61 -9.23 -14.84
N PHE A 63 -41.58 -8.38 -15.20
CA PHE A 63 -42.52 -7.74 -14.27
C PHE A 63 -43.97 -7.90 -14.74
#